data_AF-A0A7C1DM04-F1
#
_entry.id   AF-A0A7C1DM04-F1
#
_cell.length_a   1.000
_cell.length_b   1.000
_cell.length_c   1.000
_cell.angle_alpha   90.00
_cell.angle_beta   90.00
_cell.angle_gamma   90.00
#
_symmetry.space_group_name_H-M   'P 1'
#
loop_
_entity.id
_entity.type
_entity.pdbx_description
1 polymer ?
#
loop_
_entity_poly.entity_id
_entity_poly.type
_entity_poly.pdbx_seq_one_letter_code
_entity_poly.pdbx_strand_id
1 'polypeptide(L)'
;RISDSPITIYSSVTDPDIVIVLDETLLSVVDVAEGLKEDGVLLVNTEHTPAEVREQIVEGHRYRIFTVDATAISRKHLGRRMPNTPMIGALTGLADVLSTDEVCESFKVNYTGVFTKDVVEGNLRAIREAADSLSAPGEAKGPGGRAKLAKAMYGNESYKELPRAGYIVASELHPHLRAGNAEDYNTGAWRADRPVWDAEKCTHCFRCFIFCPDSAITFDAETGKMTGHDLVHCKGCGICAEVCPPKVKAITMVKETSK
;
A
#
# COMPACT_ATOMS: atom_id res chain seq x y z
N ARG A 1 9.74 12.12 13.89
CA ARG A 1 11.04 12.49 14.49
C ARG A 1 10.85 12.48 15.99
N ILE A 2 11.75 11.84 16.72
CA ILE A 2 11.72 11.74 18.18
C ILE A 2 13.13 12.12 18.65
N SER A 3 13.24 12.95 19.68
CA SER A 3 14.50 13.55 20.14
C SER A 3 14.31 14.08 21.56
N ASP A 4 15.34 13.94 22.40
CA ASP A 4 15.39 14.53 23.74
C ASP A 4 15.59 16.05 23.72
N SER A 5 15.96 16.59 22.56
CA SER A 5 16.09 18.03 22.30
C SER A 5 14.96 18.56 21.40
N PRO A 6 14.58 19.84 21.52
CA PRO A 6 13.55 20.45 20.67
C PRO A 6 13.84 20.27 19.18
N ILE A 7 12.82 19.81 18.43
CA ILE A 7 12.90 19.63 16.98
C ILE A 7 12.47 20.93 16.29
N THR A 8 13.39 21.59 15.60
CA THR A 8 13.15 22.84 14.86
C THR A 8 13.07 22.65 13.34
N ILE A 9 13.07 21.39 12.89
CA ILE A 9 13.05 21.02 11.46
C ILE A 9 11.62 20.88 10.98
N TYR A 10 11.20 21.74 10.05
CA TYR A 10 9.85 21.78 9.45
C TYR A 10 9.83 21.24 8.00
N SER A 11 10.70 20.28 7.68
CA SER A 11 10.80 19.67 6.35
C SER A 11 10.52 18.17 6.38
N SER A 12 10.35 17.58 5.19
CA SER A 12 10.32 16.12 5.01
C SER A 12 11.59 15.45 5.55
N VAL A 13 11.49 14.17 5.92
CA VAL A 13 12.65 13.35 6.31
C VAL A 13 13.32 12.86 5.03
N THR A 14 14.61 13.16 4.88
CA THR A 14 15.44 12.70 3.75
C THR A 14 16.29 11.51 4.12
N ASP A 15 16.72 11.43 5.39
CA ASP A 15 17.65 10.41 5.89
C ASP A 15 17.04 9.68 7.10
N PRO A 16 16.05 8.78 6.90
CA PRO A 16 15.38 8.10 8.01
C PRO A 16 16.26 7.05 8.69
N ASP A 17 16.05 6.86 9.99
CA ASP A 17 16.60 5.74 10.77
C ASP A 17 15.74 4.47 10.64
N ILE A 18 14.43 4.65 10.46
CA ILE A 18 13.43 3.59 10.35
C ILE A 18 12.44 3.97 9.24
N VAL A 19 12.17 3.03 8.33
CA VAL A 19 11.10 3.08 7.34
C VAL A 19 10.11 1.96 7.65
N ILE A 20 8.81 2.30 7.66
CA ILE A 20 7.72 1.35 7.85
C ILE A 20 6.88 1.30 6.58
N VAL A 21 6.77 0.12 5.97
CA VAL A 21 5.99 -0.14 4.77
C VAL A 21 4.72 -0.89 5.17
N LEU A 22 3.58 -0.20 5.11
CA LEU A 22 2.27 -0.76 5.47
C LEU A 22 1.68 -1.68 4.40
N ASP A 23 2.11 -1.54 3.16
CA ASP A 23 1.62 -2.30 2.01
C ASP A 23 2.79 -2.73 1.14
N GLU A 24 2.99 -4.04 1.00
CA GLU A 24 4.10 -4.63 0.25
C GLU A 24 4.09 -4.29 -1.25
N THR A 25 2.94 -3.92 -1.82
CA THR A 25 2.86 -3.56 -3.25
C THR A 25 3.74 -2.36 -3.60
N LEU A 26 3.98 -1.47 -2.62
CA LEU A 26 4.83 -0.28 -2.77
C LEU A 26 6.29 -0.61 -3.09
N LEU A 27 6.78 -1.80 -2.70
CA LEU A 27 8.15 -2.24 -2.98
C LEU A 27 8.44 -2.26 -4.49
N SER A 28 7.42 -2.52 -5.32
CA SER A 28 7.53 -2.56 -6.78
C SER A 28 7.30 -1.22 -7.48
N VAL A 29 6.73 -0.23 -6.78
CA VAL A 29 6.26 1.03 -7.36
C VAL A 29 7.25 2.16 -7.13
N VAL A 30 7.85 2.23 -5.94
CA VAL A 30 8.77 3.29 -5.55
C VAL A 30 9.95 2.72 -4.77
N ASP A 31 11.06 3.45 -4.75
CA ASP A 31 12.15 3.15 -3.83
C ASP A 31 11.74 3.55 -2.40
N VAL A 32 11.10 2.62 -1.69
CA VAL A 32 10.67 2.84 -0.30
C VAL A 32 11.85 3.06 0.66
N ALA A 33 13.05 2.63 0.27
CA ALA A 33 14.24 2.73 1.09
C ALA A 33 15.12 3.95 0.72
N GLU A 34 14.65 4.83 -0.18
CA GLU A 34 15.35 6.05 -0.59
C GLU A 34 15.78 6.85 0.66
N GLY A 35 17.10 7.06 0.80
CA GLY A 35 17.70 7.83 1.89
C GLY A 35 17.81 7.11 3.24
N LEU A 36 17.30 5.88 3.38
CA LEU A 36 17.49 5.09 4.61
C LEU A 36 18.99 4.93 4.90
N LYS A 37 19.38 5.19 6.15
CA LYS A 37 20.79 5.15 6.60
C LYS A 37 21.38 3.73 6.53
N GLU A 38 22.71 3.64 6.47
CA GLU A 38 23.43 2.38 6.70
C GLU A 38 23.01 1.78 8.06
N ASP A 39 22.70 0.48 8.10
CA ASP A 39 22.15 -0.24 9.27
C ASP A 39 20.77 0.24 9.79
N GLY A 40 20.11 1.12 9.03
CA GLY A 40 18.72 1.54 9.26
C GLY A 40 17.73 0.37 9.20
N VAL A 41 16.55 0.57 9.76
CA VAL A 41 15.51 -0.47 9.86
C VAL A 41 14.48 -0.30 8.75
N LEU A 42 14.22 -1.37 8.00
CA LEU A 42 13.10 -1.48 7.08
C LEU A 42 12.11 -2.51 7.64
N LEU A 43 10.97 -2.05 8.15
CA LEU A 43 9.87 -2.89 8.65
C LEU A 43 8.77 -2.97 7.60
N VAL A 44 8.42 -4.18 7.14
CA VAL A 44 7.44 -4.39 6.07
C VAL A 44 6.28 -5.26 6.55
N ASN A 45 5.04 -4.81 6.31
CA ASN A 45 3.84 -5.63 6.45
C ASN A 45 3.74 -6.61 5.27
N THR A 46 4.01 -7.89 5.50
CA THR A 46 4.02 -8.91 4.46
C THR A 46 4.00 -10.32 5.05
N GLU A 47 3.54 -11.29 4.26
CA GLU A 47 3.71 -12.73 4.53
C GLU A 47 5.10 -13.26 4.13
N HIS A 48 5.85 -12.47 3.35
CA HIS A 48 7.19 -12.80 2.88
C HIS A 48 8.23 -12.72 4.01
N THR A 49 9.26 -13.54 3.90
CA THR A 49 10.44 -13.49 4.74
C THR A 49 11.31 -12.26 4.42
N PRO A 50 12.18 -11.80 5.35
CA PRO A 50 13.13 -10.73 5.06
C PRO A 50 14.04 -11.00 3.85
N ALA A 51 14.32 -12.27 3.55
CA ALA A 51 15.12 -12.67 2.38
C ALA A 51 14.34 -12.48 1.07
N GLU A 52 13.05 -12.84 1.04
CA GLU A 52 12.19 -12.62 -0.14
C GLU A 52 11.92 -11.13 -0.38
N VAL A 53 11.72 -10.34 0.68
CA VAL A 53 11.61 -8.87 0.58
C VAL A 53 12.88 -8.26 -0.01
N ARG A 54 14.06 -8.81 0.33
CA ARG A 54 15.34 -8.32 -0.20
C ARG A 54 15.46 -8.45 -1.71
N GLU A 55 14.83 -9.45 -2.30
CA GLU A 55 14.82 -9.63 -3.76
C GLU A 55 13.98 -8.55 -4.49
N GLN A 56 13.14 -7.81 -3.75
CA GLN A 56 12.20 -6.82 -4.28
C GLN A 56 12.66 -5.37 -4.08
N ILE A 57 13.83 -5.12 -3.50
CA ILE A 57 14.32 -3.77 -3.18
C ILE A 57 15.64 -3.45 -3.89
N VAL A 58 16.03 -2.18 -3.90
CA VAL A 58 17.21 -1.68 -4.63
C VAL A 58 18.52 -2.33 -4.15
N GLU A 59 19.40 -2.67 -5.11
CA GLU A 59 20.68 -3.34 -4.86
C GLU A 59 21.66 -2.50 -4.03
N GLY A 60 22.54 -3.16 -3.27
CA GLY A 60 23.73 -2.53 -2.67
C GLY A 60 23.60 -1.97 -1.24
N HIS A 61 22.40 -1.94 -0.67
CA HIS A 61 22.17 -1.38 0.66
C HIS A 61 22.23 -2.39 1.82
N ARG A 62 22.64 -1.91 3.01
CA ARG A 62 22.87 -2.70 4.24
C ARG A 62 21.82 -2.43 5.32
N TYR A 63 20.53 -2.54 4.99
CA TYR A 63 19.44 -2.32 5.95
C TYR A 63 19.13 -3.56 6.78
N ARG A 64 18.67 -3.39 8.02
CA ARG A 64 18.08 -4.48 8.79
C ARG A 64 16.62 -4.62 8.38
N ILE A 65 16.27 -5.74 7.76
CA ILE A 65 14.91 -6.00 7.27
C ILE A 65 14.15 -6.83 8.30
N PHE A 66 12.97 -6.36 8.65
CA PHE A 66 12.01 -7.05 9.50
C PHE A 66 10.68 -7.16 8.76
N THR A 67 10.03 -8.31 8.90
CA THR A 67 8.70 -8.54 8.34
C THR A 67 7.72 -8.98 9.42
N VAL A 68 6.45 -8.66 9.20
CA VAL A 68 5.33 -9.06 10.05
C VAL A 68 4.06 -9.12 9.19
N ASP A 69 3.24 -10.15 9.34
CA ASP A 69 1.93 -10.20 8.67
C ASP A 69 0.88 -9.47 9.53
N ALA A 70 1.01 -8.15 9.62
CA ALA A 70 0.07 -7.30 10.36
C ALA A 70 -1.35 -7.40 9.80
N THR A 71 -1.51 -7.74 8.52
CA THR A 71 -2.82 -7.91 7.89
C THR A 71 -3.52 -9.18 8.36
N ALA A 72 -2.81 -10.31 8.52
CA ALA A 72 -3.37 -11.51 9.14
C ALA A 72 -3.68 -11.29 10.62
N ILE A 73 -2.79 -10.63 11.36
CA ILE A 73 -3.01 -10.28 12.77
C ILE A 73 -4.28 -9.43 12.92
N SER A 74 -4.46 -8.40 12.08
CA SER A 74 -5.66 -7.57 12.13
C SER A 74 -6.92 -8.36 11.76
N ARG A 75 -6.86 -9.24 10.75
CA ARG A 75 -8.00 -10.09 10.37
C ARG A 75 -8.39 -11.04 11.50
N LYS A 76 -7.43 -11.64 12.18
CA LYS A 76 -7.63 -12.55 13.33
C LYS A 76 -8.36 -11.86 14.47
N HIS A 77 -7.96 -10.64 14.84
CA HIS A 77 -8.50 -9.96 16.04
C HIS A 77 -9.66 -9.00 15.77
N LEU A 78 -9.77 -8.47 14.55
CA LEU A 78 -10.74 -7.41 14.19
C LEU A 78 -11.66 -7.81 13.03
N GLY A 79 -11.41 -8.94 12.37
CA GLY A 79 -12.18 -9.39 11.19
C GLY A 79 -11.98 -8.52 9.95
N ARG A 80 -11.02 -7.59 9.96
CA ARG A 80 -10.79 -6.61 8.89
C ARG A 80 -9.30 -6.47 8.59
N ARG A 81 -8.97 -6.02 7.37
CA ARG A 81 -7.60 -5.70 6.93
C ARG A 81 -7.26 -4.27 7.37
N MET A 82 -6.70 -4.13 8.57
CA MET A 82 -6.35 -2.83 9.17
C MET A 82 -4.97 -2.95 9.82
N PRO A 83 -3.88 -2.97 9.02
CA PRO A 83 -2.54 -3.27 9.53
C PRO A 83 -1.98 -2.16 10.42
N ASN A 84 -2.52 -0.94 10.38
CA ASN A 84 -1.97 0.25 11.06
C ASN A 84 -1.63 0.01 12.54
N THR A 85 -2.61 -0.46 13.33
CA THR A 85 -2.42 -0.68 14.77
C THR A 85 -1.42 -1.80 15.07
N PRO A 86 -1.52 -3.01 14.45
CA PRO A 86 -0.47 -4.01 14.61
C PRO A 86 0.92 -3.54 14.16
N MET A 87 1.03 -2.71 13.11
CA MET A 87 2.32 -2.16 12.69
C MET A 87 2.96 -1.21 13.71
N ILE A 88 2.15 -0.51 14.52
CA ILE A 88 2.67 0.23 15.69
C ILE A 88 3.22 -0.73 16.74
N GLY A 89 2.54 -1.86 17.01
CA GLY A 89 3.06 -2.89 17.90
C GLY A 89 4.35 -3.53 17.39
N ALA A 90 4.44 -3.78 16.09
CA ALA A 90 5.68 -4.23 15.47
C ALA A 90 6.81 -3.20 15.63
N LEU A 91 6.52 -1.90 15.60
CA LEU A 91 7.53 -0.88 15.88
C LEU A 91 8.03 -0.93 17.34
N THR A 92 7.15 -1.13 18.32
CA THR A 92 7.55 -1.19 19.75
C THR A 92 8.39 -2.42 20.07
N GLY A 93 8.23 -3.52 19.33
CA GLY A 93 9.10 -4.69 19.45
C GLY A 93 10.50 -4.49 18.84
N LEU A 94 10.70 -3.48 17.98
CA LEU A 94 11.96 -3.20 17.29
C LEU A 94 12.76 -2.05 17.87
N ALA A 95 12.08 -0.98 18.24
CA ALA A 95 12.69 0.28 18.60
C ALA A 95 12.51 0.53 20.10
N ASP A 96 13.62 0.77 20.80
CA ASP A 96 13.64 1.17 22.20
C ASP A 96 13.30 2.66 22.36
N VAL A 97 12.14 3.03 21.83
CA VAL A 97 11.63 4.41 21.82
C VAL A 97 10.30 4.49 22.57
N LEU A 98 9.48 3.44 22.49
CA LEU A 98 8.20 3.31 23.18
C LEU A 98 7.96 1.86 23.55
N SER A 99 7.54 1.60 24.79
CA SER A 99 7.16 0.25 25.19
C SER A 99 5.79 -0.15 24.65
N THR A 100 5.60 -1.44 24.40
CA THR A 100 4.31 -2.01 23.98
C THR A 100 3.19 -1.70 24.98
N ASP A 101 3.50 -1.70 26.28
CA ASP A 101 2.54 -1.42 27.34
C ASP A 101 2.10 0.04 27.37
N GLU A 102 3.03 1.00 27.20
CA GLU A 102 2.70 2.42 27.11
C GLU A 102 1.82 2.72 25.89
N VAL A 103 2.12 2.09 24.74
CA VAL A 103 1.29 2.22 23.53
C VAL A 103 -0.10 1.64 23.76
N CYS A 104 -0.21 0.47 24.38
CA CYS A 104 -1.49 -0.15 24.71
C CYS A 104 -2.32 0.72 25.68
N GLU A 105 -1.70 1.27 26.72
CA GLU A 105 -2.39 2.14 27.67
C GLU A 105 -2.85 3.44 27.00
N SER A 106 -1.97 4.08 26.22
CA SER A 106 -2.31 5.27 25.44
C SER A 106 -3.46 5.00 24.45
N PHE A 107 -3.43 3.88 23.74
CA PHE A 107 -4.50 3.49 22.83
C PHE A 107 -5.83 3.32 23.59
N LYS A 108 -5.80 2.61 24.71
CA LYS A 108 -6.99 2.40 25.54
C LYS A 108 -7.60 3.71 26.03
N VAL A 109 -6.78 4.61 26.58
CA VAL A 109 -7.23 5.93 27.08
C VAL A 109 -7.87 6.75 25.95
N ASN A 110 -7.23 6.81 24.78
CA ASN A 110 -7.69 7.64 23.68
C ASN A 110 -8.95 7.11 22.98
N TYR A 111 -9.21 5.79 23.03
CA TYR A 111 -10.23 5.16 22.20
C TYR A 111 -11.39 4.47 22.94
N THR A 112 -11.35 4.34 24.27
CA THR A 112 -12.45 3.70 25.05
C THR A 112 -13.80 4.42 24.93
N GLY A 113 -13.81 5.73 24.63
CA GLY A 113 -15.04 6.50 24.35
C GLY A 113 -15.39 6.63 22.87
N VAL A 114 -14.52 6.17 21.97
CA VAL A 114 -14.65 6.33 20.52
C VAL A 114 -15.06 5.02 19.86
N PHE A 115 -14.53 3.90 20.34
CA PHE A 115 -14.79 2.57 19.80
C PHE A 115 -15.51 1.67 20.80
N THR A 116 -16.15 0.61 20.29
CA THR A 116 -16.73 -0.41 21.14
C THR A 116 -15.63 -1.15 21.90
N LYS A 117 -16.00 -1.71 23.07
CA LYS A 117 -15.08 -2.49 23.90
C LYS A 117 -14.38 -3.59 23.10
N ASP A 118 -15.11 -4.31 22.26
CA ASP A 118 -14.54 -5.40 21.45
C ASP A 118 -13.50 -4.91 20.45
N VAL A 119 -13.72 -3.75 19.84
CA VAL A 119 -12.76 -3.13 18.91
C VAL A 119 -11.51 -2.67 19.65
N VAL A 120 -11.66 -2.07 20.84
CA VAL A 120 -10.52 -1.66 21.66
C VAL A 120 -9.69 -2.88 22.05
N GLU A 121 -10.32 -3.89 22.67
CA GLU A 121 -9.64 -5.11 23.10
C GLU A 121 -9.01 -5.87 21.92
N GLY A 122 -9.66 -5.89 20.74
CA GLY A 122 -9.11 -6.46 19.52
C GLY A 122 -7.84 -5.74 19.05
N ASN A 123 -7.81 -4.41 19.12
CA ASN A 123 -6.62 -3.64 18.78
C ASN A 123 -5.48 -3.88 19.79
N LEU A 124 -5.79 -3.94 21.09
CA LEU A 124 -4.79 -4.22 22.13
C LEU A 124 -4.13 -5.60 21.94
N ARG A 125 -4.92 -6.63 21.57
CA ARG A 125 -4.37 -7.95 21.23
C ARG A 125 -3.52 -7.92 19.96
N ALA A 126 -3.97 -7.19 18.93
CA ALA A 126 -3.23 -7.05 17.69
C ALA A 126 -1.88 -6.34 17.88
N ILE A 127 -1.82 -5.29 18.70
CA ILE A 127 -0.57 -4.59 19.06
C ILE A 127 0.41 -5.56 19.70
N ARG A 128 -0.01 -6.27 20.75
CA ARG A 128 0.87 -7.19 21.49
C ARG A 128 1.35 -8.34 20.61
N GLU A 129 0.44 -8.98 19.88
CA GLU A 129 0.82 -10.08 18.99
C GLU A 129 1.82 -9.63 17.93
N ALA A 130 1.66 -8.43 17.35
CA ALA A 130 2.60 -7.92 16.37
C ALA A 130 3.97 -7.58 16.96
N ALA A 131 4.03 -7.08 18.20
CA ALA A 131 5.29 -6.85 18.92
C ALA A 131 6.05 -8.17 19.14
N ASP A 132 5.33 -9.27 19.40
CA ASP A 132 5.93 -10.59 19.67
C ASP A 132 6.20 -11.41 18.39
N SER A 133 5.55 -11.08 17.27
CA SER A 133 5.59 -11.87 16.02
C SER A 133 6.56 -11.34 14.96
N LEU A 134 7.44 -10.41 15.34
CA LEU A 134 8.46 -9.89 14.43
C LEU A 134 9.40 -11.01 13.98
N SER A 135 9.71 -11.04 12.68
CA SER A 135 10.80 -11.88 12.19
C SER A 135 12.10 -11.54 12.91
N ALA A 136 13.00 -12.52 13.08
CA ALA A 136 14.39 -12.21 13.42
C ALA A 136 14.95 -11.21 12.39
N PRO A 137 15.87 -10.29 12.78
CA PRO A 137 16.51 -9.40 11.82
C PRO A 137 17.17 -10.25 10.74
N GLY A 138 16.65 -10.18 9.52
CA GLY A 138 17.40 -10.67 8.38
C GLY A 138 18.60 -9.75 8.21
N GLU A 139 19.80 -10.19 8.58
CA GLU A 139 21.01 -9.41 8.33
C GLU A 139 21.17 -9.19 6.82
N ALA A 140 21.22 -7.93 6.39
CA ALA A 140 21.61 -7.58 5.03
C ALA A 140 23.11 -7.76 4.84
N LYS A 141 23.52 -8.89 4.26
CA LYS A 141 24.87 -9.05 3.72
C LYS A 141 24.79 -9.58 2.29
N GLY A 142 24.79 -8.68 1.29
CA GLY A 142 24.88 -9.06 -0.12
C GLY A 142 24.03 -8.19 -1.06
N PRO A 143 24.38 -8.15 -2.36
CA PRO A 143 23.80 -7.21 -3.31
C PRO A 143 22.35 -7.60 -3.52
N GLY A 144 21.41 -6.76 -3.08
CA GLY A 144 20.00 -6.90 -3.44
C GLY A 144 19.84 -7.10 -4.94
N GLY A 145 18.78 -7.75 -5.39
CA GLY A 145 18.48 -7.90 -6.81
C GLY A 145 17.73 -6.68 -7.31
N ARG A 146 18.00 -6.22 -8.54
CA ARG A 146 17.20 -5.18 -9.19
C ARG A 146 15.74 -5.61 -9.25
N ALA A 147 14.93 -5.19 -8.27
CA ALA A 147 13.60 -4.77 -8.62
C ALA A 147 13.80 -3.64 -9.63
N LYS A 148 13.61 -3.96 -10.91
CA LYS A 148 13.40 -2.93 -11.92
C LYS A 148 12.18 -2.17 -11.42
N LEU A 149 12.39 -1.05 -10.71
CA LEU A 149 11.35 -0.05 -10.48
C LEU A 149 10.62 0.05 -11.80
N ALA A 150 9.31 -0.22 -11.79
CA ALA A 150 8.53 -0.29 -13.01
C ALA A 150 8.87 0.98 -13.80
N LYS A 151 9.54 0.81 -14.95
CA LYS A 151 9.86 1.95 -15.81
C LYS A 151 8.52 2.62 -16.07
N ALA A 152 8.37 3.87 -15.65
CA ALA A 152 7.13 4.61 -15.82
C ALA A 152 6.67 4.41 -17.26
N MET A 153 5.59 3.66 -17.42
CA MET A 153 5.17 3.14 -18.72
C MET A 153 4.66 4.29 -19.61
N TYR A 154 4.44 5.47 -19.02
CA TYR A 154 3.87 6.67 -19.61
C TYR A 154 4.51 7.93 -18.99
N GLY A 155 4.96 8.86 -19.86
CA GLY A 155 5.34 10.26 -19.61
C GLY A 155 5.90 10.65 -18.24
N ASN A 156 7.23 10.64 -18.10
CA ASN A 156 7.93 11.20 -16.94
C ASN A 156 7.96 12.75 -17.00
N GLU A 157 6.88 13.38 -16.55
CA GLU A 157 7.02 14.65 -15.83
C GLU A 157 6.39 14.46 -14.44
N SER A 158 7.07 13.68 -13.60
CA SER A 158 6.72 13.58 -12.19
C SER A 158 6.79 14.96 -11.55
N TYR A 159 6.11 15.16 -10.41
CA TYR A 159 6.26 16.40 -9.65
C TYR A 159 7.73 16.71 -9.28
N LYS A 160 8.63 15.71 -9.31
CA LYS A 160 10.07 15.88 -9.10
C LYS A 160 10.78 16.55 -10.30
N GLU A 161 10.22 16.42 -11.50
CA GLU A 161 10.71 17.04 -12.75
C GLU A 161 10.07 18.42 -12.99
N LEU A 162 9.02 18.78 -12.24
CA LEU A 162 8.44 20.11 -12.26
C LEU A 162 9.34 21.14 -11.55
N PRO A 163 9.43 22.38 -12.05
CA PRO A 163 10.15 23.45 -11.35
C PRO A 163 9.57 23.67 -9.95
N ARG A 164 10.42 23.66 -8.93
CA ARG A 164 10.01 23.99 -7.55
C ARG A 164 9.36 25.38 -7.54
N ALA A 165 8.12 25.45 -7.08
CA ALA A 165 7.30 26.67 -7.07
C ALA A 165 7.03 27.30 -8.45
N GLY A 166 7.12 26.51 -9.54
CA GLY A 166 6.74 26.96 -10.89
C GLY A 166 5.24 27.00 -11.11
N TYR A 167 4.78 27.85 -12.03
CA TYR A 167 3.41 27.77 -12.56
C TYR A 167 3.30 26.55 -13.48
N ILE A 168 2.37 25.65 -13.14
CA ILE A 168 2.00 24.51 -13.98
C ILE A 168 1.15 25.06 -15.13
N VAL A 169 1.75 25.25 -16.30
CA VAL A 169 1.04 25.71 -17.50
C VAL A 169 1.14 24.62 -18.56
N ALA A 170 -0.02 24.10 -18.98
CA ALA A 170 -0.11 23.27 -20.18
C ALA A 170 0.47 24.08 -21.36
N SER A 171 1.58 23.62 -21.90
CA SER A 171 2.31 24.28 -22.97
C SER A 171 2.98 23.22 -23.85
N GLU A 172 3.50 23.62 -25.00
CA GLU A 172 4.29 22.72 -25.86
C GLU A 172 5.52 22.14 -25.13
N LEU A 173 6.01 22.83 -24.08
CA LEU A 173 7.08 22.37 -23.20
C LEU A 173 6.65 21.31 -22.19
N HIS A 174 5.35 21.23 -21.86
CA HIS A 174 4.77 20.28 -20.91
C HIS A 174 3.52 19.60 -21.50
N PRO A 175 3.67 18.79 -22.56
CA PRO A 175 2.55 18.20 -23.28
C PRO A 175 1.72 17.23 -22.41
N HIS A 176 2.30 16.74 -21.30
CA HIS A 176 1.66 15.84 -20.35
C HIS A 176 0.74 16.54 -19.34
N LEU A 177 0.68 17.88 -19.33
CA LEU A 177 -0.21 18.68 -18.48
C LEU A 177 -1.56 19.00 -19.14
N ARG A 178 -1.94 18.27 -20.20
CA ARG A 178 -3.26 18.38 -20.84
C ARG A 178 -4.40 18.01 -19.88
N ALA A 179 -5.59 18.56 -20.11
CA ALA A 179 -6.80 18.09 -19.43
C ALA A 179 -7.03 16.59 -19.72
N GLY A 180 -7.47 15.84 -18.71
CA GLY A 180 -7.70 14.40 -18.82
C GLY A 180 -6.43 13.55 -18.87
N ASN A 181 -5.27 14.08 -18.49
CA ASN A 181 -4.01 13.33 -18.44
C ASN A 181 -4.00 12.19 -17.40
N ALA A 182 -5.00 12.08 -16.52
CA ALA A 182 -5.11 10.97 -15.57
C ALA A 182 -5.14 9.59 -16.25
N GLU A 183 -5.62 9.52 -17.50
CA GLU A 183 -5.61 8.32 -18.36
C GLU A 183 -4.19 7.87 -18.75
N ASP A 184 -3.23 8.79 -18.69
CA ASP A 184 -1.84 8.51 -19.04
C ASP A 184 -1.10 7.88 -17.85
N TYR A 185 -1.68 7.79 -16.65
CA TYR A 185 -0.97 7.31 -15.46
C TYR A 185 -1.54 5.98 -14.94
N ASN A 186 -0.65 5.05 -14.59
CA ASN A 186 -1.05 3.85 -13.85
C ASN A 186 -1.44 4.21 -12.41
N THR A 187 -2.73 4.39 -12.19
CA THR A 187 -3.32 4.74 -10.89
C THR A 187 -3.93 3.52 -10.18
N GLY A 188 -3.78 2.32 -10.74
CA GLY A 188 -4.30 1.07 -10.19
C GLY A 188 -3.26 0.23 -9.47
N ALA A 189 -1.98 0.62 -9.50
CA ALA A 189 -0.85 -0.18 -9.03
C ALA A 189 -0.90 -0.58 -7.55
N TRP A 190 -1.63 0.16 -6.70
CA TRP A 190 -1.68 -0.05 -5.24
C TRP A 190 -2.89 -0.85 -4.76
N ARG A 191 -3.68 -1.46 -5.65
CA ARG A 191 -4.86 -2.22 -5.24
C ARG A 191 -4.47 -3.50 -4.51
N ALA A 192 -5.15 -3.81 -3.41
CA ALA A 192 -4.94 -5.05 -2.66
C ALA A 192 -5.66 -6.26 -3.28
N ASP A 193 -6.81 -6.02 -3.91
CA ASP A 193 -7.61 -7.04 -4.60
C ASP A 193 -8.05 -6.48 -5.98
N ARG A 194 -8.19 -7.35 -6.99
CA ARG A 194 -8.68 -6.99 -8.33
C ARG A 194 -9.92 -7.76 -8.75
N PRO A 195 -10.77 -7.17 -9.61
CA PRO A 195 -11.87 -7.90 -10.20
C PRO A 195 -11.39 -8.90 -11.26
N VAL A 196 -11.98 -10.08 -11.24
CA VAL A 196 -11.91 -11.09 -12.30
C VAL A 196 -13.30 -11.21 -12.90
N TRP A 197 -13.37 -10.98 -14.21
CA TRP A 197 -14.61 -11.02 -14.99
C TRP A 197 -14.77 -12.37 -15.68
N ASP A 198 -15.96 -12.95 -15.53
CA ASP A 198 -16.40 -14.17 -16.22
C ASP A 198 -17.33 -13.77 -17.37
N ALA A 199 -16.81 -13.88 -18.60
CA ALA A 199 -17.54 -13.49 -19.81
C ALA A 199 -18.75 -14.38 -20.11
N GLU A 200 -18.71 -15.66 -19.72
CA GLU A 200 -19.79 -16.62 -19.98
C GLU A 200 -21.02 -16.34 -19.12
N LYS A 201 -20.79 -15.91 -17.87
CA LYS A 201 -21.88 -15.52 -16.96
C LYS A 201 -22.42 -14.12 -17.26
N CYS A 202 -21.62 -13.24 -17.85
CA CYS A 202 -21.97 -11.83 -17.97
C CYS A 202 -23.20 -11.61 -18.86
N THR A 203 -24.23 -10.95 -18.31
CA THR A 203 -25.43 -10.58 -19.08
C THR A 203 -25.33 -9.19 -19.70
N HIS A 204 -24.15 -8.55 -19.67
CA HIS A 204 -23.89 -7.19 -20.15
C HIS A 204 -24.90 -6.13 -19.65
N CYS A 205 -25.33 -6.22 -18.39
CA CYS A 205 -26.31 -5.29 -17.81
C CYS A 205 -25.76 -3.91 -17.41
N PHE A 206 -24.44 -3.71 -17.50
CA PHE A 206 -23.71 -2.46 -17.20
C PHE A 206 -23.94 -1.84 -15.81
N ARG A 207 -24.47 -2.59 -14.84
CA ARG A 207 -24.50 -2.13 -13.44
C ARG A 207 -23.09 -1.82 -12.93
N CYS A 208 -22.14 -2.72 -13.19
CA CYS A 208 -20.74 -2.50 -12.83
C CYS A 208 -20.17 -1.21 -13.43
N PHE A 209 -20.55 -0.85 -14.66
CA PHE A 209 -20.12 0.38 -15.33
C PHE A 209 -20.70 1.62 -14.64
N ILE A 210 -22.01 1.64 -14.41
CA ILE A 210 -22.71 2.78 -13.78
C ILE A 210 -22.18 3.06 -12.38
N PHE A 211 -21.87 2.01 -11.60
CA PHE A 211 -21.42 2.15 -10.22
C PHE A 211 -19.89 2.22 -10.06
N CYS A 212 -19.11 2.09 -11.14
CA CYS A 212 -17.66 2.20 -11.02
C CYS A 212 -17.27 3.67 -10.80
N PRO A 213 -16.65 4.01 -9.65
CA PRO A 213 -16.28 5.39 -9.37
C PRO A 213 -15.12 5.90 -10.24
N ASP A 214 -14.32 4.98 -10.81
CA ASP A 214 -13.12 5.28 -11.60
C ASP A 214 -13.32 5.02 -13.10
N SER A 215 -14.54 4.72 -13.56
CA SER A 215 -14.82 4.37 -14.97
C SER A 215 -13.95 3.23 -15.54
N ALA A 216 -13.50 2.31 -14.68
CA ALA A 216 -12.57 1.25 -15.03
C ALA A 216 -13.23 0.00 -15.66
N ILE A 217 -14.41 0.15 -16.27
CA ILE A 217 -15.12 -0.94 -16.96
C ILE A 217 -14.99 -0.75 -18.47
N THR A 218 -14.37 -1.70 -19.14
CA THR A 218 -14.16 -1.64 -20.59
C THR A 218 -15.31 -2.30 -21.34
N PHE A 219 -15.64 -1.77 -22.50
CA PHE A 219 -16.67 -2.31 -23.38
C PHE A 219 -16.35 -2.05 -24.84
N ASP A 220 -16.93 -2.85 -25.71
CA ASP A 220 -16.85 -2.71 -27.14
C ASP A 220 -18.01 -1.83 -27.63
N ALA A 221 -17.67 -0.74 -28.31
CA ALA A 221 -18.65 0.27 -28.72
C ALA A 221 -19.55 -0.18 -29.89
N GLU A 222 -19.09 -1.13 -30.71
CA GLU A 222 -19.86 -1.63 -31.87
C GLU A 222 -20.91 -2.65 -31.43
N THR A 223 -20.53 -3.59 -30.58
CA THR A 223 -21.38 -4.66 -30.06
C THR A 223 -22.15 -4.25 -28.80
N GLY A 224 -21.73 -3.18 -28.12
CA GLY A 224 -22.29 -2.72 -26.87
C GLY A 224 -22.07 -3.70 -25.71
N LYS A 225 -21.05 -4.55 -25.77
CA LYS A 225 -20.78 -5.59 -24.76
C LYS A 225 -19.57 -5.24 -23.91
N MET A 226 -19.70 -5.48 -22.59
CA MET A 226 -18.54 -5.42 -21.67
C MET A 226 -17.42 -6.35 -22.16
N THR A 227 -16.19 -5.85 -22.10
CA THR A 227 -14.95 -6.57 -22.49
C THR A 227 -13.99 -6.81 -21.33
N GLY A 228 -14.26 -6.24 -20.16
CA GLY A 228 -13.47 -6.46 -18.96
C GLY A 228 -13.33 -5.24 -18.08
N HIS A 229 -12.16 -5.13 -17.45
CA HIS A 229 -11.80 -4.03 -16.56
C HIS A 229 -10.48 -3.43 -17.01
N ASP A 230 -10.39 -2.10 -16.93
CA ASP A 230 -9.12 -1.41 -17.06
C ASP A 230 -8.35 -1.53 -15.75
N LEU A 231 -7.47 -2.53 -15.67
CA LEU A 231 -6.64 -2.77 -14.48
C LEU A 231 -5.54 -1.72 -14.29
N VAL A 232 -5.29 -0.83 -15.26
CA VAL A 232 -4.35 0.28 -15.09
C VAL A 232 -4.96 1.39 -14.23
N HIS A 233 -6.28 1.56 -14.30
CA HIS A 233 -6.98 2.61 -13.55
C HIS A 233 -7.89 2.07 -12.43
N CYS A 234 -8.18 0.77 -12.41
CA CYS A 234 -9.00 0.14 -11.37
C CYS A 234 -8.37 0.26 -9.97
N LYS A 235 -9.13 0.79 -9.02
CA LYS A 235 -8.70 0.94 -7.61
C LYS A 235 -8.94 -0.29 -6.74
N GLY A 236 -9.56 -1.34 -7.28
CA GLY A 236 -9.86 -2.56 -6.53
C GLY A 236 -10.95 -2.41 -5.45
N CYS A 237 -11.82 -1.39 -5.55
CA CYS A 237 -12.84 -1.11 -4.53
C CYS A 237 -13.92 -2.19 -4.37
N GLY A 238 -14.07 -3.10 -5.34
CA GLY A 238 -15.01 -4.22 -5.29
C GLY A 238 -16.48 -3.89 -5.56
N ILE A 239 -16.83 -2.62 -5.77
CA ILE A 239 -18.22 -2.19 -6.01
C ILE A 239 -18.82 -2.93 -7.22
N CYS A 240 -18.05 -3.12 -8.30
CA CYS A 240 -18.51 -3.84 -9.49
C CYS A 240 -18.93 -5.29 -9.19
N ALA A 241 -18.20 -5.97 -8.29
CA ALA A 241 -18.53 -7.32 -7.84
C ALA A 241 -19.79 -7.33 -6.96
N GLU A 242 -19.95 -6.32 -6.10
CA GLU A 242 -21.11 -6.18 -5.20
C GLU A 242 -22.41 -5.92 -5.96
N VAL A 243 -22.39 -4.99 -6.92
CA VAL A 243 -23.58 -4.63 -7.71
C VAL A 243 -23.90 -5.63 -8.82
N CYS A 244 -23.03 -6.59 -9.08
CA CYS A 244 -23.28 -7.66 -10.05
C CYS A 244 -24.51 -8.48 -9.58
N PRO A 245 -25.53 -8.71 -10.43
CA PRO A 245 -26.76 -9.38 -10.02
C PRO A 245 -26.46 -10.70 -9.28
N PRO A 246 -27.05 -10.97 -8.09
CA PRO A 246 -26.66 -12.14 -7.28
C PRO A 246 -26.80 -13.49 -7.97
N LYS A 247 -27.77 -13.63 -8.88
CA LYS A 247 -27.98 -14.86 -9.67
C LYS A 247 -26.96 -15.05 -10.79
N VAL A 248 -26.30 -13.97 -11.21
CA VAL A 248 -25.32 -13.94 -12.29
C VAL A 248 -23.91 -14.02 -11.73
N LYS A 249 -23.58 -13.11 -10.80
CA LYS A 249 -22.28 -12.97 -10.11
C LYS A 249 -21.07 -13.22 -11.04
N ALA A 250 -21.04 -12.50 -12.16
CA ALA A 250 -20.01 -12.60 -13.20
C ALA A 250 -18.69 -11.88 -12.85
N ILE A 251 -18.57 -11.28 -11.66
CA ILE A 251 -17.36 -10.57 -11.22
C ILE A 251 -17.02 -11.02 -9.81
N THR A 252 -15.78 -11.47 -9.60
CA THR A 252 -15.25 -11.92 -8.31
C THR A 252 -13.98 -11.14 -7.98
N MET A 253 -13.78 -10.75 -6.73
CA MET A 253 -12.54 -10.12 -6.28
C MET A 253 -11.53 -11.17 -5.86
N VAL A 254 -10.29 -11.03 -6.32
CA VAL A 254 -9.16 -11.91 -5.96
C VAL A 254 -7.98 -11.06 -5.48
N LYS A 255 -7.10 -11.63 -4.64
CA LYS A 255 -5.88 -10.93 -4.17
C LYS A 255 -5.06 -10.46 -5.39
N GLU A 256 -4.59 -9.21 -5.34
CA GLU A 256 -3.60 -8.74 -6.30
C GLU A 256 -2.29 -9.48 -6.03
N THR A 257 -1.86 -10.28 -6.99
CA THR A 257 -0.53 -10.89 -6.97
C THR A 257 0.39 -9.98 -7.77
N SER A 258 1.46 -9.47 -7.15
CA SER A 258 2.52 -8.75 -7.84
C SER A 258 2.95 -9.52 -9.09
N LYS A 259 2.88 -8.89 -10.26
CA LYS A 259 3.40 -9.45 -11.51
C LYS A 259 4.86 -9.06 -11.70
#